data_AF-A0A4U6XKI7-F1
#
_entry.id   AF-A0A4U6XKI7-F1
#
_cell.length_a   1.000
_cell.length_b   1.000
_cell.length_c   1.000
_cell.angle_alpha   90.00
_cell.angle_beta   90.00
_cell.angle_gamma   90.00
#
_symmetry.space_group_name_H-M   'P 1'
#
loop_
_entity.id
_entity.type
_entity.pdbx_description
1 polymer ?
#
loop_
_entity_poly.entity_id
_entity_poly.type
_entity_poly.pdbx_seq_one_letter_code
_entity_poly.pdbx_strand_id
1 'polypeptide(L)'
;MSHFIHEEPVLQALFQRYRAHNLEYAVCGVLQNLVVLGFPIKEGFGNTFEQPPDGGGTRMDVLTLDLRQPHNDLVPLVLFEVKGGGSSAREAEKQALNYAQAAIRFHGLRGIYVNTFVGRDHDIFFASWVVEAMDTALRPADHGHNSYTSLWSDPEGRLWRFWQHAKTYRENPRPMPTPTLPLPTHPPSQYTFEPVQDIYDPPSDRGSEQLVDMSSFPRVEIGEQHTEGLGESQGLLHDGGQPTDPSSEYEQDNLGPQDFQPEAGSSRGMQRTRRVRYMEVDLERRKNNTGYKFPWRNRVVKTERKEWERVGDIMWLLEELNGYKVWGKRP
;
A
#
# COMPACT_ATOMS: atom_id res chain seq x y z
N MET A 1 -0.80 -19.44 -22.51
CA MET A 1 -0.45 -18.06 -22.10
C MET A 1 -1.74 -17.28 -22.03
N SER A 2 -1.94 -16.43 -21.02
CA SER A 2 -3.13 -15.56 -20.93
C SER A 2 -3.20 -14.68 -22.17
N HIS A 3 -4.35 -14.72 -22.85
CA HIS A 3 -4.60 -13.96 -24.09
C HIS A 3 -4.31 -12.47 -23.88
N PHE A 4 -4.71 -11.95 -22.72
CA PHE A 4 -4.57 -10.54 -22.39
C PHE A 4 -3.12 -10.08 -22.23
N ILE A 5 -2.29 -10.87 -21.55
CA ILE A 5 -0.86 -10.54 -21.42
C ILE A 5 -0.20 -10.54 -22.80
N HIS A 6 -0.64 -11.44 -23.69
CA HIS A 6 -0.12 -11.51 -25.05
C HIS A 6 -0.51 -10.28 -25.90
N GLU A 7 -1.65 -9.66 -25.65
CA GLU A 7 -2.10 -8.50 -26.43
C GLU A 7 -1.44 -7.19 -26.01
N GLU A 8 -0.80 -7.15 -24.83
CA GLU A 8 -0.26 -5.93 -24.23
C GLU A 8 1.29 -6.00 -24.11
N PRO A 9 2.05 -5.46 -25.07
CA PRO A 9 3.52 -5.59 -25.11
C PRO A 9 4.21 -5.07 -23.85
N VAL A 10 3.68 -4.02 -23.23
CA VAL A 10 4.21 -3.47 -21.97
C VAL A 10 4.05 -4.47 -20.83
N LEU A 11 2.89 -5.12 -20.71
CA LEU A 11 2.68 -6.16 -19.72
C LEU A 11 3.61 -7.35 -19.94
N GLN A 12 3.83 -7.75 -21.20
CA GLN A 12 4.81 -8.80 -21.52
C GLN A 12 6.21 -8.43 -21.04
N ALA A 13 6.68 -7.22 -21.34
CA ALA A 13 8.01 -6.75 -20.96
C ALA A 13 8.16 -6.68 -19.43
N LEU A 14 7.14 -6.19 -18.72
CA LEU A 14 7.13 -6.17 -17.25
C LEU A 14 7.14 -7.58 -16.67
N PHE A 15 6.40 -8.52 -17.26
CA PHE A 15 6.38 -9.91 -16.83
C PHE A 15 7.74 -10.59 -17.05
N GLN A 16 8.36 -10.38 -18.21
CA GLN A 16 9.72 -10.87 -18.51
C GLN A 16 10.74 -10.29 -17.54
N ARG A 17 10.64 -8.99 -17.21
CA ARG A 17 11.47 -8.35 -16.19
C ARG A 17 11.27 -8.99 -14.81
N TYR A 18 10.03 -9.26 -14.41
CA TYR A 18 9.76 -9.99 -13.17
C TYR A 18 10.41 -11.37 -13.20
N ARG A 19 10.28 -12.14 -14.29
CA ARG A 19 10.92 -13.45 -14.43
C ARG A 19 12.43 -13.40 -14.30
N ALA A 20 13.07 -12.38 -14.87
CA ALA A 20 14.53 -12.24 -14.83
C ALA A 20 15.08 -11.97 -13.42
N HIS A 21 14.31 -11.31 -12.56
CA HIS A 21 14.81 -10.84 -11.27
C HIS A 21 14.14 -11.48 -10.05
N ASN A 22 12.89 -11.96 -10.19
CA ASN A 22 12.04 -12.52 -9.13
C ASN A 22 11.92 -11.62 -7.88
N LEU A 23 11.80 -10.29 -8.11
CA LEU A 23 11.72 -9.30 -7.03
C LEU A 23 10.28 -8.86 -6.80
N GLU A 24 9.92 -8.62 -5.54
CA GLU A 24 8.56 -8.21 -5.13
C GLU A 24 8.08 -6.95 -5.86
N TYR A 25 8.91 -5.91 -5.93
CA TYR A 25 8.55 -4.66 -6.61
C TYR A 25 8.26 -4.85 -8.10
N ALA A 26 8.82 -5.90 -8.74
CA ALA A 26 8.53 -6.19 -10.14
C ALA A 26 7.13 -6.83 -10.31
N VAL A 27 6.66 -7.61 -9.34
CA VAL A 27 5.26 -8.09 -9.28
C VAL A 27 4.31 -6.90 -9.14
N CYS A 28 4.62 -5.96 -8.24
CA CYS A 28 3.83 -4.75 -8.07
C CYS A 28 3.74 -3.95 -9.37
N GLY A 29 4.84 -3.80 -10.11
CA GLY A 29 4.84 -3.11 -11.41
C GLY A 29 3.90 -3.76 -12.43
N VAL A 30 3.88 -5.09 -12.52
CA VAL A 30 2.91 -5.81 -13.38
C VAL A 30 1.48 -5.54 -12.92
N LEU A 31 1.20 -5.70 -11.62
CA LEU A 31 -0.14 -5.54 -11.05
C LEU A 31 -0.68 -4.11 -11.25
N GLN A 32 0.11 -3.09 -10.97
CA GLN A 32 -0.31 -1.69 -11.10
C GLN A 32 -0.76 -1.38 -12.52
N ASN A 33 0.00 -1.82 -13.54
CA ASN A 33 -0.37 -1.63 -14.94
C ASN A 33 -1.60 -2.47 -15.32
N LEU A 34 -1.69 -3.71 -14.81
CA LEU A 34 -2.84 -4.57 -15.01
C LEU A 34 -4.14 -3.93 -14.50
N VAL A 35 -4.11 -3.36 -13.29
CA VAL A 35 -5.27 -2.69 -12.68
C VAL A 35 -5.66 -1.43 -13.43
N VAL A 36 -4.71 -0.62 -13.91
CA VAL A 36 -5.00 0.58 -14.71
C VAL A 36 -5.69 0.22 -16.02
N LEU A 37 -5.30 -0.87 -16.67
CA LEU A 37 -5.97 -1.39 -17.86
C LEU A 37 -7.34 -1.99 -17.51
N GLY A 38 -7.42 -2.67 -16.38
CA GLY A 38 -8.62 -3.28 -15.84
C GLY A 38 -9.71 -2.30 -15.45
N PHE A 39 -9.36 -1.16 -14.87
CA PHE A 39 -10.28 -0.20 -14.30
C PHE A 39 -9.88 1.21 -14.73
N PRO A 40 -10.08 1.58 -16.01
CA PRO A 40 -9.58 2.82 -16.53
C PRO A 40 -10.45 4.01 -16.09
N ILE A 41 -9.84 5.17 -15.90
CA ILE A 41 -10.53 6.39 -15.42
C ILE A 41 -11.67 6.84 -16.34
N LYS A 42 -11.53 6.59 -17.65
CA LYS A 42 -12.57 6.87 -18.66
C LYS A 42 -13.86 6.08 -18.45
N GLU A 43 -13.81 4.97 -17.71
CA GLU A 43 -14.98 4.16 -17.35
C GLU A 43 -15.57 4.54 -15.98
N GLY A 44 -15.04 5.58 -15.33
CA GLY A 44 -15.52 6.05 -14.02
C GLY A 44 -14.80 5.42 -12.82
N PHE A 45 -13.63 4.81 -13.03
CA PHE A 45 -12.88 4.17 -11.95
C PHE A 45 -11.66 4.98 -11.51
N GLY A 46 -11.42 5.08 -10.21
CA GLY A 46 -10.20 5.66 -9.64
C GLY A 46 -9.33 4.58 -9.03
N ASN A 47 -8.09 4.43 -9.47
CA ASN A 47 -7.14 3.51 -8.85
C ASN A 47 -6.21 4.30 -7.94
N THR A 48 -6.16 3.95 -6.66
CA THR A 48 -5.23 4.52 -5.70
C THR A 48 -4.25 3.47 -5.23
N PHE A 49 -2.99 3.88 -5.05
CA PHE A 49 -1.89 3.02 -4.67
C PHE A 49 -1.37 3.45 -3.31
N GLU A 50 -1.00 2.50 -2.46
CA GLU A 50 -0.41 2.80 -1.15
C GLU A 50 -1.32 3.70 -0.27
N GLN A 51 -2.64 3.58 -0.43
CA GLN A 51 -3.62 4.34 0.34
C GLN A 51 -4.29 3.46 1.41
N PRO A 52 -4.79 4.05 2.50
CA PRO A 52 -5.57 3.30 3.48
C PRO A 52 -6.99 3.01 2.97
N PRO A 53 -7.58 1.85 3.30
CA PRO A 53 -8.98 1.56 2.98
C PRO A 53 -9.99 2.43 3.75
N ASP A 54 -9.59 2.94 4.91
CA ASP A 54 -10.45 3.56 5.93
C ASP A 54 -9.93 4.92 6.41
N GLY A 55 -9.04 5.56 5.65
CA GLY A 55 -8.37 6.81 6.05
C GLY A 55 -7.35 6.65 7.20
N GLY A 56 -7.12 5.43 7.69
CA GLY A 56 -6.16 5.13 8.74
C GLY A 56 -4.69 5.16 8.30
N GLY A 57 -3.80 4.67 9.16
CA GLY A 57 -2.36 4.63 8.88
C GLY A 57 -1.90 3.39 8.09
N THR A 58 -2.73 2.35 8.00
CA THR A 58 -2.37 1.10 7.32
C THR A 58 -2.72 1.19 5.85
N ARG A 59 -1.73 0.93 4.99
CA ARG A 59 -1.82 1.14 3.54
C ARG A 59 -1.96 -0.21 2.85
N MET A 60 -2.81 -0.27 1.84
CA MET A 60 -2.90 -1.40 0.93
C MET A 60 -2.16 -1.12 -0.37
N ASP A 61 -1.86 -2.16 -1.12
CA ASP A 61 -1.13 -2.03 -2.38
C ASP A 61 -1.95 -1.29 -3.44
N VAL A 62 -3.21 -1.70 -3.67
CA VAL A 62 -4.11 -1.02 -4.61
C VAL A 62 -5.57 -1.05 -4.16
N LEU A 63 -6.25 0.10 -4.29
CA LEU A 63 -7.68 0.25 -4.13
C LEU A 63 -8.29 0.77 -5.44
N THR A 64 -9.26 0.06 -5.99
CA THR A 64 -10.11 0.58 -7.06
C THR A 64 -11.41 1.13 -6.48
N LEU A 65 -11.67 2.38 -6.79
CA LEU A 65 -12.84 3.17 -6.42
C LEU A 65 -13.77 3.29 -7.65
N ASP A 66 -15.06 3.16 -7.41
CA ASP A 66 -16.15 3.38 -8.37
C ASP A 66 -16.77 4.76 -8.14
N LEU A 67 -16.86 5.59 -9.18
CA LEU A 67 -17.52 6.88 -9.12
C LEU A 67 -19.04 6.72 -9.28
N ARG A 68 -19.76 6.81 -8.16
CA ARG A 68 -21.22 6.68 -8.13
C ARG A 68 -21.90 8.01 -8.37
N GLN A 69 -22.66 8.03 -9.46
CA GLN A 69 -23.59 9.11 -9.77
C GLN A 69 -24.92 8.94 -9.02
N PRO A 70 -25.65 10.02 -8.72
CA PRO A 70 -25.41 11.41 -9.12
C PRO A 70 -24.53 12.20 -8.14
N HIS A 71 -24.17 11.63 -7.00
CA HIS A 71 -23.54 12.37 -5.91
C HIS A 71 -22.02 12.54 -6.06
N ASN A 72 -21.42 11.97 -7.11
CA ASN A 72 -19.97 11.94 -7.34
C ASN A 72 -19.20 11.29 -6.18
N ASP A 73 -19.78 10.25 -5.58
CA ASP A 73 -19.16 9.55 -4.46
C ASP A 73 -18.18 8.49 -4.98
N LEU A 74 -16.96 8.48 -4.44
CA LEU A 74 -15.99 7.41 -4.70
C LEU A 74 -16.17 6.29 -3.68
N VAL A 75 -16.59 5.12 -4.16
CA VAL A 75 -16.87 3.97 -3.30
C VAL A 75 -15.89 2.82 -3.61
N PRO A 76 -15.26 2.20 -2.60
CA PRO A 76 -14.44 1.01 -2.82
C PRO A 76 -15.20 -0.10 -3.55
N LEU A 77 -14.61 -0.59 -4.65
CA LEU A 77 -15.16 -1.67 -5.45
C LEU A 77 -14.32 -2.94 -5.32
N VAL A 78 -13.02 -2.83 -5.63
CA VAL A 78 -12.07 -3.94 -5.62
C VAL A 78 -10.81 -3.55 -4.88
N LEU A 79 -10.31 -4.48 -4.09
CA LEU A 79 -9.06 -4.37 -3.33
C LEU A 79 -8.03 -5.33 -3.90
N PHE A 80 -6.79 -4.89 -4.02
CA PHE A 80 -5.69 -5.72 -4.48
C PHE A 80 -4.59 -5.75 -3.43
N GLU A 81 -4.19 -6.97 -3.07
CA GLU A 81 -3.07 -7.24 -2.18
C GLU A 81 -2.05 -8.08 -2.93
N VAL A 82 -0.79 -7.69 -2.87
CA VAL A 82 0.32 -8.38 -3.52
C VAL A 82 1.38 -8.81 -2.50
N LYS A 83 1.97 -9.97 -2.78
CA LYS A 83 3.13 -10.49 -2.10
C LYS A 83 4.12 -11.02 -3.12
N GLY A 84 5.41 -10.80 -2.89
CA GLY A 84 6.49 -11.35 -3.70
C GLY A 84 7.53 -12.08 -2.85
N GLY A 85 8.57 -12.61 -3.49
CA GLY A 85 9.79 -13.01 -2.79
C GLY A 85 9.65 -14.16 -1.78
N GLY A 86 8.70 -15.09 -1.98
CA GLY A 86 8.53 -16.26 -1.11
C GLY A 86 7.56 -16.07 0.06
N SER A 87 6.93 -14.90 0.19
CA SER A 87 5.78 -14.71 1.08
C SER A 87 4.62 -15.65 0.74
N SER A 88 3.85 -16.02 1.76
CA SER A 88 2.81 -17.04 1.60
C SER A 88 1.48 -16.44 1.10
N ALA A 89 0.75 -17.21 0.29
CA ALA A 89 -0.62 -16.88 -0.09
C ALA A 89 -1.52 -16.57 1.11
N ARG A 90 -1.30 -17.27 2.23
CA ARG A 90 -2.04 -17.09 3.48
C ARG A 90 -1.81 -15.71 4.11
N GLU A 91 -0.62 -15.14 3.96
CA GLU A 91 -0.33 -13.78 4.44
C GLU A 91 -1.05 -12.74 3.58
N ALA A 92 -1.03 -12.90 2.25
CA ALA A 92 -1.78 -12.05 1.33
C ALA A 92 -3.28 -12.08 1.67
N GLU A 93 -3.85 -13.27 1.81
CA GLU A 93 -5.27 -13.45 2.20
C GLU A 93 -5.61 -12.80 3.54
N LYS A 94 -4.77 -13.00 4.57
CA LYS A 94 -5.00 -12.42 5.89
C LYS A 94 -4.99 -10.90 5.85
N GLN A 95 -4.03 -10.29 5.14
CA GLN A 95 -3.95 -8.82 5.02
C GLN A 95 -5.13 -8.27 4.21
N ALA A 96 -5.42 -8.90 3.07
CA ALA A 96 -6.54 -8.52 2.22
C ALA A 96 -7.88 -8.60 2.95
N LEU A 97 -8.10 -9.63 3.77
CA LEU A 97 -9.31 -9.75 4.59
C LEU A 97 -9.43 -8.62 5.62
N ASN A 98 -8.35 -8.29 6.32
CA ASN A 98 -8.35 -7.19 7.29
C ASN A 98 -8.70 -5.86 6.62
N TYR A 99 -8.13 -5.60 5.45
CA TYR A 99 -8.41 -4.38 4.68
C TYR A 99 -9.84 -4.36 4.13
N ALA A 100 -10.34 -5.49 3.62
CA ALA A 100 -11.72 -5.61 3.17
C ALA A 100 -12.72 -5.31 4.29
N GLN A 101 -12.50 -5.88 5.48
CA GLN A 101 -13.33 -5.62 6.65
C GLN A 101 -13.26 -4.15 7.09
N ALA A 102 -12.09 -3.52 7.04
CA ALA A 102 -11.92 -2.09 7.34
C ALA A 102 -12.69 -1.22 6.34
N ALA A 103 -12.54 -1.47 5.04
CA ALA A 103 -13.27 -0.76 3.98
C ALA A 103 -14.80 -0.92 4.13
N ILE A 104 -15.27 -2.16 4.38
CA ILE A 104 -16.69 -2.45 4.60
C ILE A 104 -17.25 -1.63 5.76
N ARG A 105 -16.56 -1.58 6.90
CA ARG A 105 -17.02 -0.83 8.07
C ARG A 105 -17.00 0.68 7.85
N PHE A 106 -15.92 1.20 7.28
CA PHE A 106 -15.74 2.64 7.10
C PHE A 106 -16.71 3.22 6.08
N HIS A 107 -16.91 2.52 4.96
CA HIS A 107 -17.77 2.99 3.86
C HIS A 107 -19.20 2.43 3.91
N GLY A 108 -19.56 1.65 4.95
CA GLY A 108 -20.90 1.08 5.11
C GLY A 108 -21.30 0.11 3.99
N LEU A 109 -20.36 -0.68 3.49
CA LEU A 109 -20.57 -1.55 2.32
C LEU A 109 -21.29 -2.85 2.69
N ARG A 110 -22.04 -3.43 1.74
CA ARG A 110 -22.58 -4.80 1.87
C ARG A 110 -21.50 -5.86 1.73
N GLY A 111 -20.45 -5.52 1.00
CA GLY A 111 -19.33 -6.38 0.68
C GLY A 111 -18.39 -5.67 -0.27
N ILE A 112 -17.26 -6.30 -0.54
CA ILE A 112 -16.22 -5.80 -1.43
C ILE A 112 -15.56 -6.97 -2.14
N TYR A 113 -15.12 -6.73 -3.37
CA TYR A 113 -14.34 -7.68 -4.13
C TYR A 113 -12.86 -7.57 -3.74
N VAL A 114 -12.16 -8.69 -3.73
CA VAL A 114 -10.75 -8.75 -3.33
C VAL A 114 -9.99 -9.62 -4.31
N ASN A 115 -8.80 -9.18 -4.72
CA ASN A 115 -7.83 -9.99 -5.42
C ASN A 115 -6.52 -10.06 -4.65
N THR A 116 -5.98 -11.26 -4.53
CA THR A 116 -4.67 -11.49 -3.93
C THR A 116 -3.73 -11.98 -5.01
N PHE A 117 -2.51 -11.44 -5.04
CA PHE A 117 -1.45 -11.79 -5.99
C PHE A 117 -0.22 -12.28 -5.24
N VAL A 118 0.38 -13.37 -5.71
CA VAL A 118 1.58 -13.95 -5.11
C VAL A 118 2.57 -14.26 -6.23
N GLY A 119 3.72 -13.59 -6.21
CA GLY A 119 4.86 -13.93 -7.06
C GLY A 119 5.64 -15.10 -6.49
N ARG A 120 5.76 -16.20 -7.26
CA ARG A 120 6.57 -17.38 -6.92
C ARG A 120 7.03 -18.08 -8.20
N ASP A 121 8.19 -18.73 -8.15
CA ASP A 121 8.69 -19.60 -9.22
C ASP A 121 8.67 -18.96 -10.62
N HIS A 122 9.01 -17.66 -10.71
CA HIS A 122 9.00 -16.88 -11.95
C HIS A 122 7.62 -16.77 -12.61
N ASP A 123 6.56 -16.84 -11.80
CA ASP A 123 5.18 -16.62 -12.23
C ASP A 123 4.42 -15.82 -11.17
N ILE A 124 3.33 -15.19 -11.58
CA ILE A 124 2.46 -14.43 -10.70
C ILE A 124 1.17 -15.22 -10.61
N PHE A 125 0.77 -15.60 -9.41
CA PHE A 125 -0.49 -16.30 -9.21
C PHE A 125 -1.50 -15.35 -8.59
N PHE A 126 -2.78 -15.53 -8.91
CA PHE A 126 -3.85 -14.74 -8.33
C PHE A 126 -5.01 -15.60 -7.82
N ALA A 127 -5.76 -15.07 -6.87
CA ALA A 127 -7.05 -15.60 -6.45
C ALA A 127 -8.05 -14.45 -6.31
N SER A 128 -9.33 -14.74 -6.60
CA SER A 128 -10.42 -13.76 -6.58
C SER A 128 -11.44 -14.11 -5.50
N TRP A 129 -11.82 -13.12 -4.71
CA TRP A 129 -12.65 -13.30 -3.53
C TRP A 129 -13.76 -12.26 -3.46
N VAL A 130 -14.79 -12.61 -2.71
CA VAL A 130 -15.85 -11.73 -2.23
C VAL A 130 -15.81 -11.77 -0.70
N VAL A 131 -15.88 -10.60 -0.07
CA VAL A 131 -16.08 -10.47 1.37
C VAL A 131 -17.41 -9.78 1.58
N GLU A 132 -18.32 -10.43 2.30
CA GLU A 132 -19.62 -9.86 2.67
C GLU A 132 -19.59 -9.35 4.12
N ALA A 133 -20.34 -8.29 4.40
CA ALA A 133 -20.41 -7.67 5.72
C ALA A 133 -20.89 -8.63 6.82
N MET A 134 -21.70 -9.63 6.47
CA MET A 134 -22.27 -10.60 7.41
C MET A 134 -21.34 -11.78 7.71
N ASP A 135 -20.51 -12.18 6.75
CA ASP A 135 -19.71 -13.42 6.85
C ASP A 135 -18.25 -13.14 7.19
N THR A 136 -17.75 -11.93 6.93
CA THR A 136 -16.41 -11.45 7.31
C THR A 136 -15.25 -12.41 6.98
N ALA A 137 -15.43 -13.25 5.96
CA ALA A 137 -14.46 -14.22 5.48
C ALA A 137 -14.24 -14.05 3.97
N LEU A 138 -13.08 -14.47 3.47
CA LEU A 138 -12.81 -14.55 2.04
C LEU A 138 -13.56 -15.75 1.46
N ARG A 139 -14.56 -15.49 0.61
CA ARG A 139 -15.23 -16.52 -0.18
C ARG A 139 -14.72 -16.48 -1.61
N PRO A 140 -14.38 -17.62 -2.24
CA PRO A 140 -14.03 -17.64 -3.66
C PRO A 140 -15.15 -17.02 -4.49
N ALA A 141 -14.79 -16.07 -5.34
CA ALA A 141 -15.76 -15.36 -6.16
C ALA A 141 -16.23 -16.17 -7.38
N ASP A 142 -15.46 -17.15 -7.80
CA ASP A 142 -15.67 -17.96 -9.00
C ASP A 142 -16.35 -19.31 -8.71
N HIS A 143 -16.77 -19.55 -7.46
CA HIS A 143 -17.25 -20.86 -6.98
C HIS A 143 -16.29 -22.03 -7.27
N GLY A 144 -15.05 -21.74 -7.66
CA GLY A 144 -14.01 -22.70 -7.95
C GLY A 144 -13.34 -23.20 -6.67
N HIS A 145 -12.51 -24.23 -6.80
CA HIS A 145 -11.62 -24.63 -5.70
C HIS A 145 -10.73 -23.43 -5.32
N ASN A 146 -10.56 -23.17 -4.00
CA ASN A 146 -9.67 -22.17 -3.40
C ASN A 146 -8.22 -22.31 -3.88
N SER A 147 -7.95 -21.96 -5.13
CA SER A 147 -6.71 -22.26 -5.81
C SER A 147 -6.24 -21.03 -6.57
N TYR A 148 -4.99 -20.69 -6.30
CA TYR A 148 -4.28 -19.63 -6.99
C TYR A 148 -4.04 -20.06 -8.44
N THR A 149 -4.48 -19.22 -9.38
CA THR A 149 -4.34 -19.42 -10.81
C THR A 149 -3.12 -18.66 -11.31
N SER A 150 -2.30 -19.27 -12.17
CA SER A 150 -1.17 -18.58 -12.83
C SER A 150 -1.72 -17.48 -13.75
N LEU A 151 -1.27 -16.25 -13.54
CA LEU A 151 -1.59 -15.09 -14.37
C LEU A 151 -1.05 -15.30 -15.79
N TRP A 152 0.16 -15.86 -15.92
CA TRP A 152 0.73 -16.18 -17.23
C TRP A 152 -0.03 -17.28 -17.97
N SER A 153 -0.60 -18.23 -17.23
CA SER A 153 -1.20 -19.44 -17.79
C SER A 153 -2.71 -19.52 -17.52
N ASP A 154 -3.40 -18.37 -17.52
CA ASP A 154 -4.86 -18.26 -17.42
C ASP A 154 -5.50 -18.15 -18.83
N PRO A 155 -5.71 -19.28 -19.55
CA PRO A 155 -6.33 -19.25 -20.88
C PRO A 155 -7.81 -18.88 -20.82
N GLU A 156 -8.46 -19.05 -19.67
CA GLU A 156 -9.88 -18.76 -19.48
C GLU A 156 -10.14 -17.28 -19.21
N GLY A 157 -9.10 -16.47 -18.98
CA GLY A 157 -9.22 -15.06 -18.66
C GLY A 157 -10.05 -14.84 -17.40
N ARG A 158 -9.91 -15.71 -16.40
CA ARG A 158 -10.67 -15.70 -15.14
C ARG A 158 -10.58 -14.37 -14.44
N LEU A 159 -9.36 -13.78 -14.39
CA LEU A 159 -9.17 -12.48 -13.75
C LEU A 159 -10.00 -11.39 -14.43
N TRP A 160 -9.97 -11.36 -15.77
CA TRP A 160 -10.72 -10.37 -16.54
C TRP A 160 -12.23 -10.58 -16.40
N ARG A 161 -12.71 -11.83 -16.48
CA ARG A 161 -14.13 -12.15 -16.26
C ARG A 161 -14.58 -11.74 -14.86
N PHE A 162 -13.75 -11.94 -13.86
CA PHE A 162 -14.01 -11.49 -12.50
C PHE A 162 -14.09 -9.95 -12.42
N TRP A 163 -13.17 -9.22 -13.06
CA TRP A 163 -13.25 -7.76 -13.10
C TRP A 163 -14.48 -7.26 -13.86
N GLN A 164 -14.84 -7.88 -14.97
CA GLN A 164 -16.08 -7.56 -15.68
C GLN A 164 -17.30 -7.83 -14.80
N HIS A 165 -17.32 -8.93 -14.05
CA HIS A 165 -18.36 -9.18 -13.07
C HIS A 165 -18.43 -8.09 -12.00
N ALA A 166 -17.31 -7.72 -11.38
CA ALA A 166 -17.25 -6.66 -10.38
C ALA A 166 -17.76 -5.31 -10.95
N LYS A 167 -17.38 -4.98 -12.19
CA LYS A 167 -17.89 -3.79 -12.90
C LYS A 167 -19.39 -3.84 -13.13
N THR A 168 -19.94 -4.96 -13.60
CA THR A 168 -21.38 -5.07 -13.90
C THR A 168 -22.27 -5.08 -12.65
N TYR A 169 -21.77 -5.63 -11.54
CA TYR A 169 -22.52 -5.70 -10.28
C TYR A 169 -22.69 -4.33 -9.59
N ARG A 170 -22.07 -3.27 -10.12
CA ARG A 170 -22.28 -1.86 -9.72
C ARG A 170 -23.74 -1.39 -9.91
N GLU A 171 -24.46 -1.97 -10.88
CA GLU A 171 -25.75 -1.44 -11.35
C GLU A 171 -26.95 -1.95 -10.54
N ASN A 172 -26.75 -2.88 -9.61
CA ASN A 172 -27.79 -3.43 -8.74
C ASN A 172 -27.40 -3.38 -7.25
N PRO A 173 -27.29 -2.19 -6.64
CA PRO A 173 -27.14 -2.09 -5.20
C PRO A 173 -28.44 -2.60 -4.56
N ARG A 174 -28.44 -3.83 -4.05
CA ARG A 174 -29.54 -4.24 -3.16
C ARG A 174 -29.53 -3.26 -1.97
N PRO A 175 -30.64 -2.56 -1.68
CA PRO A 175 -30.66 -1.54 -0.63
C PRO A 175 -30.17 -2.13 0.70
N MET A 176 -29.26 -1.41 1.36
CA MET A 176 -28.90 -1.72 2.74
C MET A 176 -30.10 -1.38 3.64
N PRO A 177 -30.43 -2.22 4.63
CA PRO A 177 -31.22 -1.74 5.75
C PRO A 177 -30.44 -0.60 6.40
N THR A 178 -31.10 0.55 6.55
CA THR A 178 -30.56 1.74 7.19
C THR A 178 -29.91 1.35 8.52
N PRO A 179 -28.66 1.75 8.80
CA PRO A 179 -28.06 1.54 10.10
C PRO A 179 -28.99 2.17 11.15
N THR A 180 -29.64 1.35 11.96
CA THR A 180 -30.28 1.83 13.19
C THR A 180 -29.16 2.25 14.11
N LEU A 181 -28.79 3.54 14.06
CA LEU A 181 -28.07 4.17 15.15
C LEU A 181 -28.88 3.90 16.42
N PRO A 182 -28.28 3.42 17.51
CA PRO A 182 -28.98 3.34 18.78
C PRO A 182 -29.48 4.75 19.09
N LEU A 183 -30.80 4.90 19.25
CA LEU A 183 -31.36 6.18 19.70
C LEU A 183 -30.61 6.59 20.98
N PRO A 184 -30.12 7.83 21.08
CA PRO A 184 -29.60 8.34 22.33
C PRO A 184 -30.68 8.18 23.40
N THR A 185 -30.44 7.37 24.41
CA THR A 185 -31.33 7.14 25.56
C THR A 185 -31.33 8.31 26.54
N HIS A 186 -30.76 9.46 26.15
CA HIS A 186 -30.73 10.64 27.00
C HIS A 186 -31.90 11.57 26.64
N PRO A 187 -32.78 11.90 27.61
CA PRO A 187 -33.81 12.91 27.41
C PRO A 187 -33.14 14.26 27.08
N PRO A 188 -33.80 15.13 26.30
CA PRO A 188 -33.26 16.42 25.91
C PRO A 188 -33.24 17.38 27.11
N SER A 189 -32.22 17.26 27.96
CA SER A 189 -31.93 18.24 28.98
C SER A 189 -30.87 19.22 28.47
N GLN A 190 -31.35 20.39 28.05
CA GLN A 190 -30.71 21.71 28.23
C GLN A 190 -29.21 21.79 27.93
N TYR A 191 -28.86 21.79 26.64
CA TYR A 191 -27.68 22.55 26.21
C TYR A 191 -28.14 23.94 25.78
N THR A 192 -28.11 24.88 26.72
CA THR A 192 -28.16 26.31 26.42
C THR A 192 -26.82 26.67 25.80
N PHE A 193 -26.79 26.95 24.50
CA PHE A 193 -25.64 27.60 23.88
C PHE A 193 -25.58 29.03 24.40
N GLU A 194 -24.57 29.36 25.20
CA GLU A 194 -24.20 30.76 25.40
C GLU A 194 -23.67 31.32 24.06
N PRO A 195 -24.05 32.56 23.69
CA PRO A 195 -23.59 33.16 22.45
C PRO A 195 -22.07 33.37 22.52
N VAL A 196 -21.36 32.74 21.58
CA VAL A 196 -19.94 32.99 21.33
C VAL A 196 -19.79 34.46 20.96
N GLN A 197 -19.09 35.23 21.79
CA GLN A 197 -18.70 36.60 21.46
C GLN A 197 -17.77 36.60 20.25
N ASP A 198 -18.13 37.39 19.25
CA ASP A 198 -17.34 37.70 18.06
C ASP A 198 -15.93 38.16 18.45
N ILE A 199 -14.93 37.37 18.05
CA ILE A 199 -13.54 37.84 17.93
C ILE A 199 -13.27 37.99 16.44
N TYR A 200 -13.68 39.14 15.90
CA TYR A 200 -13.23 39.64 14.61
C TYR A 200 -12.54 40.98 14.86
N ASP A 201 -11.21 40.98 14.92
CA ASP A 201 -10.43 42.19 14.75
C ASP A 201 -10.24 42.43 13.25
N PRO A 202 -10.78 43.51 12.67
CA PRO A 202 -10.52 43.85 11.27
C PRO A 202 -9.07 44.36 11.13
N PRO A 203 -8.33 43.95 10.08
CA PRO A 203 -7.03 44.53 9.80
C PRO A 203 -7.19 46.00 9.40
N SER A 204 -6.34 46.83 9.98
CA SER A 204 -6.30 48.28 9.81
C SER A 204 -5.78 48.66 8.43
N ASP A 205 -6.47 49.63 7.82
CA ASP A 205 -6.08 50.38 6.64
C ASP A 205 -4.66 50.96 6.75
N ARG A 206 -3.73 50.42 5.95
CA ARG A 206 -2.57 51.14 5.42
C ARG A 206 -2.17 50.60 4.05
N GLY A 207 -2.77 51.19 3.02
CA GLY A 207 -2.06 51.97 1.99
C GLY A 207 -1.02 51.30 1.08
N SER A 208 -1.07 51.77 -0.17
CA SER A 208 -0.12 51.65 -1.28
C SER A 208 -0.23 50.43 -2.20
N GLU A 209 -0.99 50.69 -3.27
CA GLU A 209 -0.86 50.23 -4.65
C GLU A 209 0.54 49.71 -5.01
N GLN A 210 0.62 48.47 -5.49
CA GLN A 210 1.56 48.08 -6.54
C GLN A 210 0.86 47.05 -7.45
N LEU A 211 0.46 47.54 -8.63
CA LEU A 211 0.11 46.72 -9.78
C LEU A 211 1.31 45.84 -10.14
N VAL A 212 1.18 44.53 -9.96
CA VAL A 212 2.16 43.56 -10.46
C VAL A 212 1.64 43.03 -11.79
N ASP A 213 2.38 43.38 -12.83
CA ASP A 213 2.23 42.97 -14.22
C ASP A 213 2.23 41.43 -14.34
N MET A 214 1.18 40.88 -14.96
CA MET A 214 0.99 39.45 -15.20
C MET A 214 1.53 38.97 -16.56
N SER A 215 2.48 39.68 -17.16
CA SER A 215 3.09 39.33 -18.44
C SER A 215 4.50 38.74 -18.34
N SER A 216 4.66 37.62 -17.63
CA SER A 216 5.88 36.81 -17.77
C SER A 216 5.66 35.36 -17.37
N PHE A 217 5.03 34.60 -18.27
CA PHE A 217 5.22 33.15 -18.32
C PHE A 217 6.37 32.85 -19.30
N PRO A 218 7.39 32.07 -18.92
CA PRO A 218 8.39 31.62 -19.89
C PRO A 218 7.75 30.64 -20.87
N ARG A 219 7.71 31.07 -22.14
CA ARG A 219 7.37 30.27 -23.31
C ARG A 219 8.42 29.16 -23.47
N VAL A 220 8.02 27.91 -23.26
CA VAL A 220 8.86 26.75 -23.60
C VAL A 220 8.86 26.62 -25.12
N GLU A 221 9.97 27.02 -25.75
CA GLU A 221 10.23 26.73 -27.16
C GLU A 221 10.53 25.25 -27.31
N ILE A 222 9.64 24.53 -27.99
CA ILE A 222 9.89 23.19 -28.50
C ILE A 222 10.79 23.38 -29.73
N GLY A 223 12.09 23.18 -29.56
CA GLY A 223 13.04 23.12 -30.66
C GLY A 223 12.85 21.82 -31.43
N GLU A 224 12.33 21.93 -32.65
CA GLU A 224 12.48 20.91 -33.69
C GLU A 224 13.97 20.80 -34.05
N GLN A 225 14.58 19.64 -33.82
CA GLN A 225 15.84 19.29 -34.47
C GLN A 225 15.59 18.18 -35.49
N HIS A 226 15.79 18.60 -36.74
CA HIS A 226 15.87 17.78 -37.93
C HIS A 226 17.00 16.74 -37.84
N THR A 227 16.66 15.58 -38.40
CA THR A 227 17.48 14.55 -39.06
C THR A 227 18.85 14.99 -39.57
N GLU A 228 19.90 14.18 -39.30
CA GLU A 228 20.69 13.41 -40.29
C GLU A 228 21.96 12.84 -39.65
N GLY A 229 22.34 11.61 -40.01
CA GLY A 229 23.62 11.03 -39.57
C GLY A 229 23.74 9.52 -39.76
N LEU A 230 23.88 9.09 -41.01
CA LEU A 230 24.36 7.77 -41.42
C LEU A 230 25.75 7.50 -40.83
N GLY A 231 25.98 6.27 -40.37
CA GLY A 231 27.28 5.81 -39.91
C GLY A 231 27.32 4.29 -39.79
N GLU A 232 27.44 3.62 -40.93
CA GLU A 232 27.90 2.23 -41.01
C GLU A 232 29.33 2.13 -40.48
N SER A 233 29.58 1.19 -39.58
CA SER A 233 30.93 0.65 -39.38
C SER A 233 30.85 -0.84 -39.13
N GLN A 234 31.50 -1.55 -40.04
CA GLN A 234 31.69 -3.00 -40.05
C GLN A 234 32.68 -3.43 -38.97
N GLY A 235 32.41 -4.60 -38.39
CA GLY A 235 33.37 -5.69 -38.21
C GLY A 235 34.53 -5.53 -37.23
N LEU A 236 34.56 -6.39 -36.22
CA LEU A 236 35.67 -7.35 -36.08
C LEU A 236 35.32 -8.44 -35.05
N LEU A 237 35.56 -9.68 -35.51
CA LEU A 237 35.55 -10.92 -34.76
C LEU A 237 36.73 -10.93 -33.77
N HIS A 238 36.49 -11.33 -32.52
CA HIS A 238 37.52 -11.97 -31.72
C HIS A 238 36.99 -13.24 -31.08
N ASP A 239 37.66 -14.31 -31.46
CA ASP A 239 37.51 -15.70 -31.04
C ASP A 239 38.47 -15.99 -29.89
N GLY A 240 38.08 -16.94 -29.04
CA GLY A 240 38.99 -17.81 -28.29
C GLY A 240 39.52 -17.34 -26.94
N GLY A 241 39.09 -18.03 -25.87
CA GLY A 241 39.98 -18.27 -24.72
C GLY A 241 39.34 -18.32 -23.32
N GLN A 242 38.79 -19.46 -22.94
CA GLN A 242 38.79 -19.97 -21.56
C GLN A 242 39.55 -21.33 -21.61
N PRO A 243 39.97 -21.97 -20.49
CA PRO A 243 39.97 -21.53 -19.09
C PRO A 243 41.30 -21.87 -18.35
N THR A 244 41.51 -21.30 -17.15
CA THR A 244 42.19 -21.98 -16.03
C THR A 244 41.92 -21.26 -14.71
N ASP A 245 41.26 -21.98 -13.80
CA ASP A 245 41.46 -21.91 -12.33
C ASP A 245 42.42 -23.09 -11.98
N PRO A 246 43.10 -23.19 -10.80
CA PRO A 246 42.57 -22.84 -9.48
C PRO A 246 43.57 -22.30 -8.41
N SER A 247 42.98 -21.93 -7.27
CA SER A 247 43.45 -22.15 -5.87
C SER A 247 44.49 -21.22 -5.20
N SER A 248 44.05 -20.53 -4.12
CA SER A 248 44.64 -20.46 -2.75
C SER A 248 44.03 -19.24 -2.00
N GLU A 249 43.14 -19.39 -1.02
CA GLU A 249 43.38 -19.61 0.44
C GLU A 249 43.99 -18.42 1.24
N TYR A 250 43.14 -17.92 2.17
CA TYR A 250 43.35 -17.27 3.50
C TYR A 250 43.83 -15.82 3.72
N GLU A 251 43.33 -15.33 4.88
CA GLU A 251 43.63 -14.17 5.75
C GLU A 251 42.92 -12.83 5.46
N GLN A 252 41.87 -12.44 6.22
CA GLN A 252 41.75 -11.91 7.61
C GLN A 252 42.14 -10.43 7.81
N ASP A 253 41.12 -9.67 8.24
CA ASP A 253 41.09 -8.50 9.12
C ASP A 253 42.01 -7.28 8.88
N ASN A 254 41.40 -6.12 8.59
CA ASN A 254 41.40 -5.05 9.60
C ASN A 254 40.44 -3.87 9.33
N LEU A 255 39.99 -3.33 10.46
CA LEU A 255 39.09 -2.21 10.69
C LEU A 255 39.75 -0.85 10.38
N GLY A 256 38.93 0.11 9.94
CA GLY A 256 39.27 1.54 9.98
C GLY A 256 38.12 2.42 9.47
N PRO A 257 37.55 3.33 10.29
CA PRO A 257 36.40 4.15 9.90
C PRO A 257 36.86 5.37 9.09
N GLN A 258 36.14 5.72 8.02
CA GLN A 258 36.26 7.03 7.40
C GLN A 258 35.02 7.86 7.74
N ASP A 259 35.27 8.90 8.55
CA ASP A 259 34.36 9.99 8.82
C ASP A 259 34.04 10.74 7.52
N PHE A 260 32.76 10.82 7.18
CA PHE A 260 32.24 11.80 6.22
C PHE A 260 31.20 12.67 6.94
N GLN A 261 31.65 13.83 7.40
CA GLN A 261 30.81 15.01 7.60
C GLN A 261 30.49 15.61 6.23
N PRO A 262 29.21 15.99 6.01
CA PRO A 262 28.98 17.28 5.37
C PRO A 262 28.08 18.17 6.22
N GLU A 263 28.47 19.44 6.18
CA GLU A 263 27.93 20.58 6.89
C GLU A 263 26.49 20.96 6.52
N ALA A 264 25.96 21.83 7.37
CA ALA A 264 24.59 22.30 7.44
C ALA A 264 24.16 23.12 6.22
N GLY A 265 23.18 22.59 5.48
CA GLY A 265 22.30 23.35 4.59
C GLY A 265 20.98 23.65 5.31
N SER A 266 20.80 24.89 5.76
CA SER A 266 19.53 25.41 6.27
C SER A 266 18.49 25.42 5.15
N SER A 267 17.53 24.50 5.20
CA SER A 267 16.36 24.48 4.32
C SER A 267 15.09 24.44 5.16
N ARG A 268 14.30 25.49 5.01
CA ARG A 268 13.02 25.75 5.67
C ARG A 268 12.08 24.54 5.57
N GLY A 269 11.73 23.99 6.73
CA GLY A 269 10.36 23.62 7.13
C GLY A 269 9.49 22.87 6.13
N MET A 270 9.80 21.61 5.85
CA MET A 270 8.75 20.60 5.67
C MET A 270 8.78 19.71 6.90
N GLN A 271 7.70 19.74 7.70
CA GLN A 271 7.50 18.78 8.80
C GLN A 271 7.42 17.38 8.20
N ARG A 272 8.57 16.70 8.11
CA ARG A 272 8.64 15.27 7.84
C ARG A 272 7.89 14.57 8.97
N THR A 273 6.67 14.13 8.70
CA THR A 273 5.92 13.23 9.58
C THR A 273 6.81 12.02 9.88
N ARG A 274 7.29 11.96 11.13
CA ARG A 274 8.25 10.96 11.59
C ARG A 274 7.55 9.60 11.51
N ARG A 275 7.92 8.76 10.53
CA ARG A 275 7.35 7.41 10.36
C ARG A 275 7.52 6.62 11.66
N VAL A 276 6.41 6.19 12.25
CA VAL A 276 6.39 5.33 13.44
C VAL A 276 7.01 3.98 13.07
N ARG A 277 7.98 3.52 13.86
CA ARG A 277 8.65 2.23 13.65
C ARG A 277 8.09 1.20 14.63
N TYR A 278 8.04 -0.07 14.26
CA TYR A 278 7.53 -1.15 15.11
C TYR A 278 8.67 -2.09 15.51
N MET A 279 8.63 -2.64 16.72
CA MET A 279 9.61 -3.63 17.19
C MET A 279 8.91 -4.71 18.03
N GLU A 280 9.11 -5.97 17.64
CA GLU A 280 8.70 -7.13 18.45
C GLU A 280 9.79 -7.43 19.50
N VAL A 281 9.37 -7.77 20.72
CA VAL A 281 10.26 -8.16 21.82
C VAL A 281 9.76 -9.39 22.54
N ASP A 282 10.69 -10.21 23.02
CA ASP A 282 10.39 -11.32 23.93
C ASP A 282 10.09 -10.79 25.33
N LEU A 283 8.82 -10.85 25.72
CA LEU A 283 8.36 -10.40 27.03
C LEU A 283 8.54 -11.51 28.06
N GLU A 284 9.14 -11.16 29.20
CA GLU A 284 9.19 -12.03 30.38
C GLU A 284 8.46 -11.38 31.54
N ARG A 285 7.64 -12.15 32.28
CA ARG A 285 7.02 -11.68 33.52
C ARG A 285 8.06 -11.57 34.64
N ARG A 286 8.03 -10.48 35.41
CA ARG A 286 8.92 -10.31 36.57
C ARG A 286 8.48 -11.23 37.72
N LYS A 287 9.43 -11.95 38.35
CA LYS A 287 9.13 -12.92 39.43
C LYS A 287 8.44 -12.28 40.66
N ASN A 288 8.81 -11.04 41.01
CA ASN A 288 8.36 -10.36 42.22
C ASN A 288 7.46 -9.14 41.95
N ASN A 289 6.96 -8.97 40.71
CA ASN A 289 6.11 -7.83 40.36
C ASN A 289 5.12 -8.23 39.25
N THR A 290 4.01 -7.50 39.15
CA THR A 290 3.02 -7.60 38.07
C THR A 290 3.52 -7.12 36.71
N GLY A 291 4.67 -6.43 36.67
CA GLY A 291 5.30 -5.91 35.47
C GLY A 291 6.05 -6.92 34.58
N TYR A 292 6.56 -6.41 33.47
CA TYR A 292 7.28 -7.17 32.45
C TYR A 292 8.72 -6.70 32.32
N LYS A 293 9.56 -7.53 31.71
CA LYS A 293 10.92 -7.17 31.30
C LYS A 293 11.22 -7.74 29.93
N PHE A 294 12.05 -7.05 29.17
CA PHE A 294 12.51 -7.49 27.85
C PHE A 294 13.89 -6.92 27.54
N PRO A 295 14.71 -7.62 26.74
CA PRO A 295 15.96 -7.07 26.23
C PRO A 295 15.68 -5.96 25.22
N TRP A 296 16.38 -4.83 25.35
CA TRP A 296 16.29 -3.71 24.42
C TRP A 296 17.67 -3.13 24.18
N ARG A 297 18.25 -3.43 23.01
CA ARG A 297 19.65 -3.11 22.70
C ARG A 297 20.55 -3.67 23.81
N ASN A 298 21.43 -2.87 24.39
CA ASN A 298 22.42 -3.29 25.39
C ASN A 298 21.90 -3.20 26.85
N ARG A 299 20.58 -3.21 27.07
CA ARG A 299 19.99 -3.15 28.42
C ARG A 299 18.70 -3.97 28.52
N VAL A 300 18.31 -4.31 29.75
CA VAL A 300 17.00 -4.90 30.05
C VAL A 300 16.06 -3.79 30.50
N VAL A 301 14.97 -3.59 29.77
CA VAL A 301 13.90 -2.65 30.13
C VAL A 301 12.92 -3.35 31.05
N LYS A 302 12.53 -2.70 32.15
CA LYS A 302 11.54 -3.19 33.11
C LYS A 302 10.36 -2.22 33.11
N THR A 303 9.17 -2.75 32.96
CA THR A 303 7.92 -2.00 32.88
C THR A 303 6.92 -2.55 33.90
N GLU A 304 5.88 -1.78 34.18
CA GLU A 304 4.73 -2.13 35.00
C GLU A 304 3.54 -2.56 34.13
N ARG A 305 2.64 -3.38 34.68
CA ARG A 305 1.52 -3.95 33.89
C ARG A 305 0.64 -2.90 33.22
N LYS A 306 0.45 -1.75 33.87
CA LYS A 306 -0.39 -0.64 33.40
C LYS A 306 0.19 0.12 32.20
N GLU A 307 1.47 -0.09 31.90
CA GLU A 307 2.16 0.53 30.76
C GLU A 307 1.91 -0.23 29.44
N TRP A 308 1.14 -1.32 29.50
CA TRP A 308 0.84 -2.16 28.37
C TRP A 308 -0.65 -2.20 28.07
N GLU A 309 -0.98 -2.03 26.78
CA GLU A 309 -2.30 -2.31 26.23
C GLU A 309 -2.35 -3.76 25.73
N ARG A 310 -3.44 -4.46 26.02
CA ARG A 310 -3.62 -5.86 25.61
C ARG A 310 -4.62 -5.95 24.47
N VAL A 311 -4.19 -6.58 23.37
CA VAL A 311 -5.04 -6.91 22.22
C VAL A 311 -4.88 -8.41 21.93
N GLY A 312 -5.77 -9.22 22.51
CA GLY A 312 -5.68 -10.68 22.44
C GLY A 312 -4.46 -11.23 23.21
N ASP A 313 -3.58 -11.93 22.50
CA ASP A 313 -2.31 -12.46 23.01
C ASP A 313 -1.11 -11.53 22.77
N ILE A 314 -1.36 -10.38 22.11
CA ILE A 314 -0.37 -9.35 21.86
C ILE A 314 -0.47 -8.27 22.94
N MET A 315 0.68 -7.86 23.45
CA MET A 315 0.82 -6.73 24.36
C MET A 315 1.58 -5.60 23.67
N TRP A 316 1.03 -4.39 23.73
CA TRP A 316 1.59 -3.17 23.16
C TRP A 316 2.06 -2.23 24.26
N LEU A 317 3.31 -1.76 24.21
CA LEU A 317 3.79 -0.74 25.13
C LEU A 317 3.15 0.60 24.76
N LEU A 318 2.50 1.25 25.72
CA LEU A 318 1.78 2.51 25.49
C LEU A 318 2.75 3.62 25.06
N GLU A 319 3.88 3.74 25.76
CA GLU A 319 4.94 4.70 25.47
C GLU A 319 5.86 4.21 24.33
N GLU A 320 6.28 5.15 23.48
CA GLU A 320 7.26 4.86 22.45
C GLU A 320 8.67 4.79 23.04
N LEU A 321 9.42 3.75 22.66
CA LEU A 321 10.79 3.57 23.11
C LEU A 321 11.76 3.92 21.98
N ASN A 322 12.43 5.07 22.10
CA ASN A 322 13.35 5.59 21.08
C ASN A 322 12.70 5.74 19.68
N GLY A 323 11.43 6.12 19.62
CA GLY A 323 10.65 6.27 18.38
C GLY A 323 10.13 4.95 17.79
N TYR A 324 10.10 3.89 18.60
CA TYR A 324 9.50 2.61 18.24
C TYR A 324 8.24 2.34 19.08
N LYS A 325 7.17 1.89 18.42
CA LYS A 325 6.06 1.17 19.05
C LYS A 325 6.50 -0.27 19.31
N VAL A 326 6.61 -0.61 20.57
CA VAL A 326 7.11 -1.91 21.03
C VAL A 326 5.92 -2.83 21.31
N TRP A 327 6.00 -4.07 20.84
CA TRP A 327 4.99 -5.09 21.14
C TRP A 327 5.64 -6.45 21.41
N GLY A 328 4.92 -7.34 22.07
CA GLY A 328 5.38 -8.70 22.30
C GLY A 328 4.24 -9.64 22.63
N LYS A 329 4.47 -10.94 22.51
CA LYS A 329 3.49 -11.96 22.93
C LYS A 329 3.44 -12.04 24.44
N ARG A 330 2.25 -12.29 24.98
CA ARG A 330 2.06 -12.48 26.41
C ARG A 330 2.84 -13.72 26.91
N PRO A 331 3.69 -13.60 27.95
CA PRO A 331 4.37 -14.73 28.57
C PRO A 331 3.47 -15.58 29.46
#